data_AF-A0A916H9F5-F1
#
_entry.id   AF-A0A916H9F5-F1
#
_cell.length_a   1.000
_cell.length_b   1.000
_cell.length_c   1.000
_cell.angle_alpha   90.00
_cell.angle_beta   90.00
_cell.angle_gamma   90.00
#
_symmetry.space_group_name_H-M   'P 1'
#
loop_
_entity.id
_entity.type
_entity.pdbx_description
1 polymer ?
#
loop_
_entity_poly.entity_id
_entity_poly.type
_entity_poly.pdbx_seq_one_letter_code
_entity_poly.pdbx_strand_id
1 'polypeptide(L)'
;MGWDCHATRKGRLLRYEHATLRIHDSILDAAFRQAAKDAKRMGGDADMMLEFGALHLRECADMLRQATGLDPYDVKGWSPSDVQKANWNFNYWKSRRAAYWSARKFLETCAECQLGVKFTY
;
A
#
# COMPACT_ATOMS: atom_id res chain seq x y z
N MET A 1 -2.90 9.88 16.34
CA MET A 1 -2.21 10.21 15.09
C MET A 1 -2.40 9.02 14.17
N GLY A 2 -3.18 9.22 13.10
CA GLY A 2 -3.57 8.15 12.18
C GLY A 2 -2.49 8.01 11.12
N TRP A 3 -1.99 6.80 10.91
CA TRP A 3 -0.97 6.54 9.90
C TRP A 3 -1.67 6.21 8.58
N ASP A 4 -1.30 6.91 7.51
CA ASP A 4 -1.69 6.54 6.15
C ASP A 4 -0.45 6.34 5.27
N CYS A 5 -0.60 5.44 4.31
CA CYS A 5 0.35 5.18 3.24
C CYS A 5 -0.36 5.40 1.91
N HIS A 6 0.27 6.11 0.97
CA HIS A 6 -0.32 6.49 -0.30
C HIS A 6 0.63 6.19 -1.45
N ALA A 7 0.12 5.58 -2.51
CA ALA A 7 0.87 5.40 -3.75
C ALA A 7 1.09 6.74 -4.45
N THR A 8 2.27 6.91 -5.06
CA THR A 8 2.66 8.14 -5.73
C THR A 8 3.23 7.88 -7.12
N ARG A 9 3.01 8.84 -8.03
CA ARG A 9 3.63 8.88 -9.35
C ARG A 9 4.40 10.18 -9.50
N LYS A 10 5.71 10.10 -9.73
CA LYS A 10 6.61 11.28 -9.77
C LYS A 10 6.47 12.17 -8.51
N GLY A 11 6.32 11.55 -7.34
CA GLY A 11 6.19 12.24 -6.04
C GLY A 11 4.82 12.87 -5.76
N ARG A 12 3.86 12.77 -6.69
CA ARG A 12 2.48 13.23 -6.48
C ARG A 12 1.59 12.06 -6.07
N LEU A 13 0.71 12.27 -5.10
CA LEU A 13 -0.28 11.28 -4.69
C LEU A 13 -1.18 10.91 -5.88
N LEU A 14 -1.53 9.62 -6.00
CA LEU A 14 -2.48 9.16 -7.02
C LEU A 14 -3.92 9.61 -6.74
N ARG A 15 -4.23 9.83 -5.46
CA ARG A 15 -5.48 10.45 -4.99
C ARG A 15 -5.20 11.86 -4.50
N TYR A 16 -6.10 12.80 -4.74
CA TYR A 16 -6.01 14.14 -4.14
C TYR A 16 -6.52 14.09 -2.69
N GLU A 17 -5.83 14.76 -1.76
CA GLU A 17 -6.28 14.93 -0.36
C GLU A 17 -7.69 15.54 -0.22
N HIS A 18 -8.19 16.22 -1.27
CA HIS A 18 -9.45 16.96 -1.24
C HIS A 18 -10.47 16.59 -2.32
N ALA A 19 -10.19 15.63 -3.21
CA ALA A 19 -11.12 15.24 -4.28
C ALA A 19 -11.22 13.73 -4.43
N THR A 20 -12.44 13.23 -4.19
CA THR A 20 -13.04 11.91 -4.49
C THR A 20 -12.18 10.65 -4.36
N LEU A 21 -12.78 9.61 -3.79
CA LEU A 21 -12.31 8.23 -3.63
C LEU A 21 -11.98 7.51 -4.97
N ARG A 22 -11.21 8.12 -5.89
CA ARG A 22 -10.88 7.53 -7.20
C ARG A 22 -9.50 7.95 -7.68
N ILE A 23 -8.77 6.97 -8.22
CA ILE A 23 -7.54 7.21 -8.97
C ILE A 23 -7.96 7.62 -10.39
N HIS A 24 -7.44 8.76 -10.89
CA HIS A 24 -7.85 9.27 -12.22
C HIS A 24 -7.38 8.41 -13.39
N ASP A 25 -6.22 7.76 -13.25
CA ASP A 25 -5.69 6.84 -14.25
C ASP A 25 -6.45 5.51 -14.16
N SER A 26 -7.21 5.16 -15.20
CA SER A 26 -8.09 3.99 -15.21
C SER A 26 -7.34 2.67 -15.13
N ILE A 27 -6.08 2.61 -15.59
CA ILE A 27 -5.24 1.42 -15.50
C ILE A 27 -4.83 1.23 -14.04
N LEU A 28 -4.40 2.31 -13.38
CA LEU A 28 -4.03 2.26 -11.97
C LEU A 28 -5.24 1.99 -11.07
N ASP A 29 -6.39 2.62 -11.33
CA ASP A 29 -7.65 2.35 -10.60
C ASP A 29 -8.04 0.87 -10.69
N ALA A 30 -8.01 0.29 -11.91
CA ALA A 30 -8.29 -1.12 -12.10
C ALA A 30 -7.28 -2.03 -11.36
N ALA A 31 -5.99 -1.68 -11.40
CA ALA A 31 -4.94 -2.43 -10.72
C ALA A 31 -5.15 -2.46 -9.20
N PHE A 32 -5.40 -1.31 -8.57
CA PHE A 32 -5.63 -1.23 -7.12
C PHE A 32 -6.96 -1.87 -6.68
N ARG A 33 -8.01 -1.75 -7.49
CA ARG A 33 -9.27 -2.50 -7.23
C ARG A 33 -9.05 -4.01 -7.28
N GLN A 34 -8.26 -4.48 -8.25
CA GLN A 34 -7.93 -5.90 -8.35
C GLN A 34 -7.07 -6.34 -7.16
N ALA A 35 -6.08 -5.54 -6.77
CA ALA A 35 -5.26 -5.75 -5.59
C ALA A 35 -6.10 -5.88 -4.31
N ALA A 36 -7.10 -5.02 -4.13
CA ALA A 36 -8.04 -5.08 -3.00
C ALA A 36 -8.88 -6.37 -2.98
N LYS A 37 -9.40 -6.79 -4.15
CA LYS A 37 -10.12 -8.07 -4.28
C LYS A 37 -9.24 -9.26 -3.93
N ASP A 38 -8.00 -9.26 -4.40
CA ASP A 38 -7.04 -10.32 -4.13
C ASP A 38 -6.63 -10.35 -2.67
N ALA A 39 -6.36 -9.20 -2.07
CA ALA A 39 -6.08 -9.06 -0.65
C ALA A 39 -7.24 -9.60 0.19
N LYS A 40 -8.49 -9.25 -0.14
CA LYS A 40 -9.68 -9.74 0.57
C LYS A 40 -9.83 -11.25 0.44
N ARG A 41 -9.67 -11.80 -0.76
CA ARG A 41 -9.74 -13.25 -1.03
C ARG A 41 -8.71 -14.04 -0.22
N MET A 42 -7.47 -13.55 -0.15
CA MET A 42 -6.38 -14.24 0.56
C MET A 42 -6.37 -13.92 2.05
N GLY A 43 -6.87 -12.75 2.44
CA GLY A 43 -6.83 -12.20 3.79
C GLY A 43 -8.04 -12.53 4.65
N GLY A 44 -9.18 -12.85 4.02
CA GLY A 44 -10.50 -12.86 4.63
C GLY A 44 -11.15 -11.47 4.65
N ASP A 45 -10.32 -10.44 4.81
CA ASP A 45 -10.66 -9.03 4.69
C ASP A 45 -9.48 -8.23 4.12
N ALA A 46 -9.69 -6.96 3.80
CA ALA A 46 -8.65 -6.06 3.30
C ALA A 46 -8.82 -4.63 3.84
N ASP A 47 -7.75 -3.86 3.81
CA ASP A 47 -7.79 -2.43 4.04
C ASP A 47 -8.70 -1.76 3.01
N MET A 48 -9.71 -1.03 3.46
CA MET A 48 -10.69 -0.38 2.59
C MET A 48 -10.06 0.71 1.71
N MET A 49 -8.91 1.26 2.11
CA MET A 49 -8.22 2.29 1.33
C MET A 49 -7.39 1.69 0.18
N LEU A 50 -7.20 0.37 0.14
CA LEU A 50 -6.37 -0.31 -0.85
C LEU A 50 -6.87 -0.08 -2.28
N GLU A 51 -8.18 -0.12 -2.50
CA GLU A 51 -8.76 0.12 -3.82
C GLU A 51 -8.54 1.57 -4.33
N PHE A 52 -8.16 2.48 -3.43
CA PHE A 52 -7.85 3.88 -3.73
C PHE A 52 -6.34 4.16 -3.74
N GLY A 53 -5.50 3.11 -3.80
CA GLY A 53 -4.06 3.25 -3.82
C GLY A 53 -3.49 3.76 -2.50
N ALA A 54 -4.08 3.34 -1.38
CA ALA A 54 -3.61 3.72 -0.05
C ALA A 54 -3.83 2.61 0.98
N LEU A 55 -3.24 2.77 2.17
CA LEU A 55 -3.49 1.93 3.35
C LEU A 55 -3.71 2.84 4.55
N HIS A 56 -4.61 2.44 5.43
CA HIS A 56 -4.98 3.17 6.65
C HIS A 56 -4.79 2.33 7.92
N LEU A 57 -4.78 1.00 7.80
CA LEU A 57 -4.56 0.11 8.92
C LEU A 57 -3.12 0.23 9.41
N ARG A 58 -2.95 0.62 10.68
CA ARG A 58 -1.64 0.80 11.29
C ARG A 58 -0.79 -0.47 11.25
N GLU A 59 -1.42 -1.63 11.33
CA GLU A 59 -0.76 -2.94 11.22
C GLU A 59 -0.10 -3.14 9.85
N CYS A 60 -0.58 -2.47 8.79
CA CYS A 60 0.08 -2.50 7.49
C CYS A 60 1.47 -1.84 7.56
N ALA A 61 1.68 -0.83 8.40
CA ALA A 61 3.00 -0.22 8.59
C ALA A 61 4.03 -1.26 9.07
N ASP A 62 3.66 -2.09 10.05
CA ASP A 62 4.52 -3.16 10.56
C ASP A 62 4.83 -4.20 9.47
N MET A 63 3.86 -4.54 8.62
CA MET A 63 4.04 -5.50 7.53
C MET A 63 4.97 -4.93 6.45
N LEU A 64 4.78 -3.66 6.08
CA LEU A 64 5.63 -2.97 5.12
C LEU A 64 7.08 -2.86 5.64
N ARG A 65 7.26 -2.49 6.92
CA ARG A 65 8.58 -2.43 7.57
C ARG A 65 9.28 -3.79 7.52
N GLN A 66 8.58 -4.88 7.84
CA GLN A 66 9.15 -6.22 7.78
C GLN A 66 9.52 -6.64 6.35
N ALA A 67 8.68 -6.28 5.37
CA ALA A 67 8.91 -6.62 3.98
C ALA A 67 10.10 -5.87 3.37
N THR A 68 10.25 -4.57 3.66
CA THR A 68 11.23 -3.71 2.98
C THR A 68 12.48 -3.43 3.82
N GLY A 69 12.41 -3.60 5.15
CA GLY A 69 13.41 -3.11 6.08
C GLY A 69 13.48 -1.58 6.19
N LEU A 70 12.54 -0.86 5.56
CA LEU A 70 12.50 0.60 5.53
C LEU A 70 11.51 1.13 6.57
N ASP A 71 11.71 2.38 6.97
CA ASP A 71 10.82 3.02 7.94
C ASP A 71 9.52 3.52 7.26
N PRO A 72 8.33 3.00 7.63
CA PRO A 72 7.04 3.43 7.07
C PRO A 72 6.57 4.79 7.64
N TYR A 73 7.45 5.53 8.30
CA TYR A 73 7.20 6.90 8.80
C TYR A 73 8.19 7.90 8.19
N ASP A 74 8.98 7.49 7.18
CA ASP A 74 9.90 8.38 6.49
C ASP A 74 9.13 9.50 5.75
N VAL A 75 9.38 10.74 6.16
CA VAL A 75 8.78 11.95 5.58
C VAL A 75 9.06 12.08 4.08
N LYS A 76 10.21 11.57 3.63
CA LYS A 76 10.57 11.59 2.20
C LYS A 76 9.77 10.59 1.38
N GLY A 77 9.15 9.59 2.03
CA GLY A 77 8.52 8.47 1.37
C GLY A 77 9.54 7.53 0.72
N TRP A 78 9.04 6.58 -0.06
CA TRP A 78 9.85 5.58 -0.75
C TRP A 78 9.81 5.78 -2.26
N SER A 79 10.97 5.67 -2.88
CA SER A 79 11.08 5.69 -4.34
C SER A 79 10.56 4.38 -4.96
N PRO A 80 10.27 4.34 -6.27
CA PRO A 80 9.94 3.09 -6.95
C PRO A 80 11.01 1.99 -6.78
N SER A 81 12.30 2.38 -6.73
CA SER A 81 13.39 1.43 -6.46
C SER A 81 13.39 0.86 -5.05
N ASP A 82 12.88 1.61 -4.07
CA ASP A 82 12.75 1.14 -2.69
C ASP A 82 11.59 0.16 -2.55
N VAL A 83 10.48 0.44 -3.23
CA VAL A 83 9.29 -0.44 -3.31
C VAL A 83 9.64 -1.83 -3.85
N GLN A 84 10.56 -1.92 -4.83
CA GLN A 84 10.96 -3.19 -5.45
C GLN A 84 11.77 -4.13 -4.53
N LYS A 85 12.28 -3.65 -3.39
CA LYS A 85 13.14 -4.43 -2.48
C LYS A 85 12.36 -5.37 -1.55
N ALA A 86 11.04 -5.41 -1.63
CA ALA A 86 10.19 -6.13 -0.70
C ALA A 86 10.41 -7.65 -0.71
N ASN A 87 10.67 -8.22 0.46
CA ASN A 87 10.73 -9.65 0.68
C ASN A 87 9.63 -10.09 1.67
N TRP A 88 8.65 -10.83 1.17
CA TRP A 88 7.49 -11.27 1.95
C TRP A 88 7.71 -12.62 2.68
N ASN A 89 8.95 -13.12 2.73
CA ASN A 89 9.32 -14.34 3.43
C ASN A 89 9.51 -14.10 4.94
N PHE A 90 8.41 -13.82 5.63
CA PHE A 90 8.37 -13.70 7.08
C PHE A 90 7.05 -14.21 7.64
N ASN A 91 7.07 -14.60 8.92
CA ASN A 91 5.89 -15.06 9.62
C ASN A 91 5.06 -13.88 10.13
N TYR A 92 3.74 -14.03 10.11
CA TYR A 92 2.81 -13.08 10.69
C TYR A 92 1.72 -13.81 11.48
N TRP A 93 1.16 -13.13 12.47
CA TRP A 93 0.06 -13.65 13.28
C TRP A 93 -1.21 -13.76 12.45
N LYS A 94 -1.98 -14.84 12.62
CA LYS A 94 -3.25 -15.05 11.89
C LYS A 94 -4.23 -13.87 12.05
N SER A 95 -4.23 -13.19 13.19
CA SER A 95 -5.03 -11.98 13.43
C SER A 95 -4.64 -10.79 12.55
N ARG A 96 -3.40 -10.75 12.03
CA ARG A 96 -2.88 -9.70 11.13
C ARG A 96 -2.96 -10.08 9.65
N ARG A 97 -3.67 -11.16 9.31
CA ARG A 97 -3.75 -11.69 7.95
C ARG A 97 -4.29 -10.67 6.93
N ALA A 98 -5.31 -9.89 7.30
CA ALA A 98 -5.85 -8.82 6.45
C ALA A 98 -4.79 -7.72 6.18
N ALA A 99 -4.07 -7.29 7.22
CA ALA A 99 -3.00 -6.30 7.10
C ALA A 99 -1.82 -6.81 6.25
N TYR A 100 -1.41 -8.06 6.44
CA TYR A 100 -0.36 -8.69 5.63
C TYR A 100 -0.71 -8.67 4.15
N TRP A 101 -1.89 -9.17 3.78
CA TRP A 101 -2.28 -9.25 2.38
C TRP A 101 -2.59 -7.89 1.77
N SER A 102 -3.10 -6.94 2.56
CA SER A 102 -3.32 -5.57 2.09
C SER A 102 -2.00 -4.86 1.80
N ALA A 103 -1.05 -4.89 2.74
CA ALA A 103 0.28 -4.33 2.57
C ALA A 103 1.04 -4.99 1.41
N ARG A 104 0.93 -6.31 1.29
CA ARG A 104 1.56 -7.07 0.20
C ARG A 104 1.03 -6.68 -1.16
N LYS A 105 -0.30 -6.73 -1.34
CA LYS A 105 -0.91 -6.40 -2.62
C LYS A 105 -0.72 -4.94 -3.00
N PHE A 106 -0.78 -4.03 -2.03
CA PHE A 106 -0.44 -2.63 -2.24
C PHE A 106 0.96 -2.46 -2.83
N LEU A 107 1.97 -3.06 -2.20
CA LEU A 107 3.37 -2.87 -2.57
C LEU A 107 3.72 -3.60 -3.88
N GLU A 108 3.14 -4.79 -4.11
CA GLU A 108 3.23 -5.51 -5.39
C GLU A 108 2.66 -4.65 -6.54
N THR A 109 1.46 -4.08 -6.37
CA THR A 109 0.86 -3.18 -7.37
C THR A 109 1.71 -1.92 -7.59
N CYS A 110 2.27 -1.33 -6.52
CA CYS A 110 3.19 -0.21 -6.66
C CYS A 110 4.45 -0.61 -7.46
N ALA A 111 5.02 -1.78 -7.20
CA ALA A 111 6.18 -2.28 -7.91
C ALA A 111 5.89 -2.51 -9.40
N GLU A 112 4.79 -3.20 -9.72
CA GLU A 112 4.34 -3.49 -11.09
C GLU A 112 4.09 -2.22 -11.89
N CYS A 113 3.54 -1.19 -11.25
CA CYS A 113 3.20 0.09 -11.88
C CYS A 113 4.31 1.15 -11.77
N GLN A 114 5.49 0.79 -11.26
CA GLN A 114 6.63 1.70 -11.04
C GLN A 114 6.28 2.96 -10.22
N LEU A 115 5.52 2.77 -9.14
CA LEU A 115 5.05 3.81 -8.24
C LEU A 115 5.94 3.92 -7.01
N GLY A 116 6.04 5.14 -6.46
CA GLY A 116 6.60 5.38 -5.14
C GLY A 116 5.52 5.34 -4.06
N VAL A 117 5.91 5.63 -2.82
CA VAL A 117 5.01 5.66 -1.65
C VAL A 117 5.28 6.91 -0.82
N LYS A 118 4.24 7.53 -0.26
CA LYS A 118 4.34 8.61 0.71
C LYS A 118 3.53 8.27 1.96
N PHE A 119 4.04 8.67 3.13
CA PHE A 119 3.37 8.46 4.41
C PHE A 119 2.84 9.77 4.98
N THR A 120 1.72 9.72 5.69
CA THR A 120 1.16 10.84 6.47
C THR A 120 0.76 10.35 7.86
N TYR A 121 0.94 11.17 8.90
CA TYR A 121 0.74 10.77 10.30
C TYR A 121 0.30 11.92 11.21
#